data_AF-A0A9P5Q308-F1
#
_entry.id   AF-A0A9P5Q308-F1
#
_cell.length_a   1.000
_cell.length_b   1.000
_cell.length_c   1.000
_cell.angle_alpha   90.00
_cell.angle_beta   90.00
_cell.angle_gamma   90.00
#
_symmetry.space_group_name_H-M   'P 1'
#
loop_
_entity.id
_entity.type
_entity.pdbx_description
1 polymer ?
#
loop_
_entity_poly.entity_id
_entity_poly.type
_entity_poly.pdbx_seq_one_letter_code
_entity_poly.pdbx_strand_id
1 'polypeptide(L)' 'NDAIIWLYGPAGAGKSAIAQTFAEACARNGTLLVGSFFFWRTDTSRNNPQMLFTTIAYQMAMSIPELRPKINAMV' A
#
# COMPACT_ATOMS: atom_id res chain seq x y z
N ASN A 1 -10.98 -6.69 14.26
CA ASN A 1 -12.18 -5.87 14.00
C ASN A 1 -11.73 -4.89 12.96
N ASP A 2 -11.71 -5.34 11.71
CA ASP A 2 -10.81 -4.77 10.70
C ASP A 2 -11.60 -3.72 9.92
N ALA A 3 -11.28 -2.46 10.17
CA ALA A 3 -12.02 -1.33 9.65
C ALA A 3 -11.54 -0.99 8.23
N ILE A 4 -12.45 -1.06 7.25
CA ILE A 4 -12.26 -0.43 5.94
C ILE A 4 -12.72 1.02 6.06
N ILE A 5 -11.81 1.96 5.79
CA ILE A 5 -12.12 3.40 5.78
C ILE A 5 -12.32 3.85 4.33
N TRP A 6 -13.44 4.51 4.05
CA TRP A 6 -13.77 5.01 2.73
C TRP A 6 -13.70 6.55 2.69
N LEU A 7 -12.69 7.10 1.99
CA LEU A 7 -12.54 8.54 1.78
C LEU A 7 -13.24 8.98 0.48
N TYR A 8 -14.33 9.74 0.60
CA TYR A 8 -15.13 10.21 -0.53
C TYR A 8 -15.18 11.75 -0.61
N GLY A 9 -15.50 12.26 -1.80
CA GLY A 9 -15.57 13.70 -2.06
C GLY A 9 -15.44 14.03 -3.55
N PRO A 10 -15.63 15.30 -3.95
CA PRO A 10 -15.60 15.74 -5.35
C PRO A 10 -14.30 15.39 -6.08
N ALA A 11 -14.34 15.29 -7.41
CA ALA A 11 -13.14 15.20 -8.24
C ALA A 11 -12.22 16.42 -7.96
N GLY A 12 -10.91 16.19 -7.90
CA GLY A 12 -9.95 17.26 -7.57
C GLY A 12 -9.85 17.63 -6.09
N ALA A 13 -10.69 17.08 -5.20
CA ALA A 13 -10.64 17.37 -3.74
C ALA A 13 -9.40 16.81 -3.00
N GLY A 14 -8.40 16.30 -3.71
CA GLY A 14 -7.14 15.84 -3.11
C GLY A 14 -7.22 14.49 -2.36
N LYS A 15 -8.25 13.67 -2.59
CA LYS A 15 -8.41 12.37 -1.90
C LYS A 15 -7.16 11.48 -1.96
N SER A 16 -6.56 11.33 -3.15
CA SER A 16 -5.32 10.56 -3.31
C SER A 16 -4.13 11.20 -2.58
N ALA A 17 -4.06 12.53 -2.55
CA ALA A 17 -3.03 13.26 -1.81
C ALA A 17 -3.17 13.03 -0.31
N ILE A 18 -4.39 13.09 0.24
CA ILE A 18 -4.66 12.78 1.66
C ILE A 18 -4.22 11.36 2.00
N ALA A 19 -4.63 10.37 1.20
CA ALA A 19 -4.26 8.97 1.42
C ALA A 19 -2.73 8.76 1.35
N GLN A 20 -2.06 9.43 0.42
CA GLN A 20 -0.60 9.39 0.31
C GLN A 20 0.08 10.04 1.51
N THR A 21 -0.30 11.26 1.89
CA THR A 21 0.26 11.96 3.06
C THR A 21 0.04 11.16 4.34
N PHE A 22 -1.11 10.50 4.48
CA PHE A 22 -1.38 9.59 5.60
C PHE A 22 -0.41 8.40 5.61
N ALA A 23 -0.23 7.71 4.47
CA ALA A 23 0.70 6.59 4.37
C ALA A 23 2.15 7.01 4.69
N GLU A 24 2.58 8.17 4.19
CA GLU A 24 3.91 8.71 4.49
C GLU A 24 4.06 9.08 5.98
N ALA A 25 3.01 9.62 6.62
CA ALA A 25 3.03 9.93 8.04
C ALA A 25 3.16 8.66 8.91
N CYS A 26 2.42 7.60 8.57
CA CYS A 26 2.54 6.30 9.24
C CYS A 26 3.94 5.71 9.07
N ALA A 27 4.49 5.76 7.84
CA ALA A 27 5.84 5.27 7.57
C ALA A 27 6.91 6.03 8.38
N ARG A 28 6.81 7.37 8.48
CA ARG A 28 7.73 8.18 9.29
C ARG A 28 7.62 7.91 10.79
N ASN A 29 6.42 7.69 11.30
CA ASN A 29 6.16 7.51 12.72
C ASN A 29 6.40 6.07 13.19
N GLY A 30 6.89 5.18 12.32
CA GLY A 30 7.09 3.75 12.63
C GLY A 30 5.78 3.02 12.97
N THR A 31 4.63 3.61 12.66
CA THR A 31 3.33 3.02 12.94
C THR A 31 2.99 2.04 11.83
N LEU A 32 2.92 0.74 12.18
CA LEU A 32 2.65 -0.43 11.35
C LEU A 32 1.92 -0.14 10.01
N LEU A 33 2.71 0.14 8.98
CA LEU A 33 2.35 -0.14 7.60
C LEU A 33 3.16 -1.36 7.18
N VAL A 34 2.49 -2.50 7.10
CA VAL A 34 3.08 -3.68 6.48
C VAL A 34 3.34 -3.42 4.99
N GLY A 35 2.59 -2.48 4.39
CA GLY A 35 2.81 -1.93 3.06
C GLY A 35 1.77 -0.89 2.69
N SER A 36 2.00 -0.17 1.59
CA SER A 36 1.02 0.72 0.95
C SER A 36 1.12 0.60 -0.58
N PHE A 37 -0.01 0.74 -1.26
CA PHE A 37 -0.11 0.69 -2.72
C PHE A 37 -1.10 1.75 -3.22
N PHE A 38 -0.74 2.42 -4.31
CA PHE A 38 -1.56 3.47 -4.92
C PHE A 38 -1.68 3.24 -6.42
N PHE A 39 -2.92 3.03 -6.87
CA PHE A 39 -3.24 2.97 -8.28
C PHE A 39 -3.03 4.33 -8.94
N TRP A 40 -2.32 4.34 -10.07
CA TRP A 40 -2.16 5.53 -10.90
C TRP A 40 -2.67 5.25 -12.31
N ARG A 41 -3.80 5.86 -12.67
CA ARG A 41 -4.51 5.65 -13.93
C ARG A 41 -3.66 5.74 -15.22
N THR A 42 -2.71 6.67 -15.29
CA THR A 42 -1.89 6.91 -16.48
C THR A 42 -0.57 6.14 -16.50
N ASP A 43 -0.23 5.41 -15.43
CA ASP A 43 0.97 4.58 -15.37
C ASP A 43 0.57 3.12 -15.38
N THR A 44 0.79 2.43 -16.50
CA THR A 44 0.39 1.03 -16.71
C THR A 44 1.08 0.07 -15.74
N SER A 45 2.28 0.41 -15.25
CA SER A 45 2.96 -0.40 -14.23
C SER A 45 2.28 -0.29 -12.86
N ARG A 46 1.61 0.84 -12.59
CA ARG A 46 0.92 1.14 -11.33
C ARG A 46 -0.60 1.08 -11.42
N ASN A 47 -1.13 0.76 -12.59
CA ASN A 47 -2.56 0.52 -12.83
C ASN A 47 -2.87 -0.96 -13.08
N ASN A 48 -2.00 -1.87 -12.62
CA ASN A 48 -2.20 -3.31 -12.74
C ASN A 48 -2.59 -3.89 -11.36
N PRO A 49 -3.81 -4.43 -11.20
CA PRO A 49 -4.23 -5.09 -9.96
C PRO A 49 -3.33 -6.25 -9.51
N GLN A 50 -2.64 -6.92 -10.45
CA GLN A 50 -1.68 -7.97 -10.12
C GLN A 50 -0.49 -7.43 -9.31
N MET A 51 -0.15 -6.15 -9.48
CA MET A 51 0.94 -5.51 -8.72
C MET A 51 0.55 -5.19 -7.28
N LEU A 52 -0.75 -5.09 -6.96
CA LEU A 52 -1.20 -4.78 -5.60
C LEU A 52 -0.66 -5.81 -4.60
N PHE A 53 -0.96 -7.10 -4.82
CA PHE A 53 -0.55 -8.15 -3.89
C PHE A 53 0.96 -8.35 -3.89
N THR A 54 1.60 -8.33 -5.06
CA THR A 54 3.06 -8.48 -5.19
C THR A 54 3.83 -7.37 -4.49
N THR A 55 3.41 -6.11 -4.66
CA THR A 55 4.05 -4.96 -4.00
C THR A 55 3.85 -5.02 -2.49
N ILE A 56 2.65 -5.34 -2.02
CA ILE A 56 2.38 -5.47 -0.59
C ILE A 56 3.22 -6.61 0.00
N ALA A 57 3.22 -7.81 -0.61
CA ALA A 57 4.03 -8.95 -0.15
C ALA A 57 5.53 -8.60 -0.07
N TYR A 58 6.07 -7.94 -1.10
CA TYR A 58 7.45 -7.48 -1.09
C TYR A 58 7.72 -6.51 0.07
N GLN A 59 6.85 -5.52 0.28
CA GLN A 59 6.96 -4.58 1.40
C GLN A 59 6.86 -5.29 2.76
N MET A 60 5.97 -6.29 2.89
CA MET A 60 5.86 -7.11 4.11
C MET A 60 7.18 -7.84 4.40
N ALA A 61 7.75 -8.47 3.38
CA ALA A 61 9.02 -9.19 3.47
C ALA A 61 10.18 -8.27 3.87
N MET A 62 10.18 -7.01 3.41
CA MET A 62 11.19 -6.03 3.81
C MET A 62 11.02 -5.58 5.26
N SER A 63 9.80 -5.29 5.69
CA SER A 63 9.48 -4.77 7.03
C SER A 63 9.47 -5.83 8.13
N ILE A 64 9.16 -7.08 7.80
CA ILE A 64 9.10 -8.21 8.74
C ILE A 64 9.96 -9.35 8.16
N PRO A 65 11.28 -9.38 8.47
CA PRO A 65 12.22 -10.34 7.89
C PRO A 65 11.80 -11.81 8.05
N GLU A 66 11.08 -12.14 9.12
CA GLU A 66 10.55 -13.47 9.42
C GLU A 66 9.53 -13.97 8.39
N LEU A 67 8.89 -13.06 7.64
CA LEU A 67 7.96 -13.41 6.56
C LEU A 67 8.65 -13.75 5.25
N ARG A 68 9.92 -13.36 5.04
CA ARG A 68 10.66 -13.58 3.78
C ARG A 68 10.66 -15.04 3.33
N PRO A 69 10.98 -16.04 4.19
CA PRO A 69 11.01 -17.43 3.75
C PRO A 69 9.63 -17.93 3.30
N LYS A 70 8.56 -17.48 3.98
CA LYS A 70 7.18 -17.85 3.66
C LYS A 70 6.71 -17.26 2.34
N ILE A 71 7.03 -15.99 2.10
CA ILE A 71 6.67 -15.27 0.88
C ILE A 71 7.46 -15.84 -0.32
N ASN A 72 8.76 -16.09 -0.16
CA ASN A 72 9.59 -16.68 -1.21
C ASN A 72 9.17 -18.11 -1.59
N ALA A 73 8.54 -18.85 -0.68
CA ALA A 73 8.03 -20.20 -0.96
C ALA A 73 6.69 -20.19 -1.73
N MET A 74 6.02 -19.04 -1.84
CA MET A 74 4.76 -18.87 -2.57
C MET A 74 4.95 -18.39 -4.02
N VAL A 75 6.16 -17.96 -4.37
CA VAL A 75 6.57 -17.53 -5.73
C VAL A 75 7.27 -18.69 -6.42
#